data_AF-A0A3D1BHN7-F1
#
_entry.id   AF-A0A3D1BHN7-F1
#
_cell.length_a   1.000
_cell.length_b   1.000
_cell.length_c   1.000
_cell.angle_alpha   90.00
_cell.angle_beta   90.00
_cell.angle_gamma   90.00
#
_symmetry.space_group_name_H-M   'P 1'
#
loop_
_entity.id
_entity.type
_entity.pdbx_description
1 polymer ?
#
loop_
_entity_poly.entity_id
_entity_poly.type
_entity_poly.pdbx_seq_one_letter_code
_entity_poly.pdbx_strand_id
1 'polypeptide(L)'
;MKNLGLLSWLSKKKLTDEQVANIFVNTSFETVEQGWPQVAEFLNNAPEFESSPNLSLDDYGRFLMIVVSANLSLIPKHFNNGVDRAIIQRCCAKFGFSLGLPPDTFARKVKEYRSFMKEINRPSKNTLTAMTR
;
A
#
# COMPACT_ATOMS: atom_id res chain seq x y z
N MET A 1 12.11 36.01 -25.45
CA MET A 1 12.31 34.66 -24.87
C MET A 1 12.42 34.82 -23.36
N LYS A 2 11.46 34.30 -22.57
CA LYS A 2 11.49 34.41 -21.11
C LYS A 2 12.41 33.33 -20.55
N ASN A 3 13.53 33.73 -19.95
CA ASN A 3 14.44 32.87 -19.19
C ASN A 3 13.72 32.30 -17.95
N LEU A 4 13.13 31.11 -18.08
CA LEU A 4 12.48 30.37 -16.98
C LEU A 4 13.44 29.38 -16.27
N GLY A 5 14.73 29.38 -16.61
CA GLY A 5 15.69 28.37 -16.17
C GLY A 5 16.06 28.38 -14.69
N LEU A 6 16.13 29.55 -14.03
CA LEU A 6 16.62 29.63 -12.64
C LEU A 6 15.52 29.51 -11.56
N LEU A 7 14.25 29.71 -11.92
CA LEU A 7 13.13 29.79 -10.97
C LEU A 7 12.13 28.64 -11.17
N SER A 8 12.41 27.68 -12.06
CA SER A 8 11.52 26.54 -12.34
C SER A 8 11.23 25.69 -11.09
N TRP A 9 12.16 25.64 -10.13
CA TRP A 9 11.96 24.94 -8.85
C TRP A 9 10.92 25.62 -7.94
N LEU A 10 10.71 26.93 -8.05
CA LEU A 10 9.65 27.66 -7.33
C LEU A 10 8.27 27.44 -7.97
N SER A 11 8.21 26.98 -9.22
CA SER A 11 6.95 26.64 -9.89
C SER A 11 6.40 25.26 -9.52
N LYS A 12 7.22 24.38 -8.93
CA LYS A 12 6.77 23.07 -8.45
C LYS A 12 6.09 23.23 -7.09
N LYS A 13 4.76 23.33 -7.11
CA LYS A 13 3.95 23.36 -5.88
C LYS A 13 4.16 22.07 -5.09
N LYS A 14 4.62 22.19 -3.83
CA LYS A 14 4.69 21.05 -2.91
C LYS A 14 3.28 20.49 -2.70
N LEU A 15 3.16 19.18 -2.73
CA LEU A 15 1.92 18.50 -2.38
C LEU A 15 1.66 18.66 -0.88
N THR A 16 0.40 18.87 -0.51
CA THR A 16 -0.02 18.80 0.89
C THR A 16 -0.12 17.35 1.34
N ASP A 17 -0.07 17.09 2.65
CA ASP A 17 -0.27 15.74 3.21
C ASP A 17 -1.57 15.08 2.71
N GLU A 18 -2.61 15.90 2.54
CA GLU A 18 -3.92 15.47 2.04
C GLU A 18 -3.84 15.01 0.57
N GLN A 19 -3.13 15.77 -0.27
CA GLN A 19 -2.88 15.38 -1.66
C GLN A 19 -2.04 14.11 -1.75
N VAL A 20 -1.00 14.00 -0.91
CA VAL A 20 -0.17 12.79 -0.84
C VAL A 20 -1.01 11.58 -0.43
N ALA A 21 -1.83 11.70 0.61
CA ALA A 21 -2.69 10.62 1.07
C ALA A 21 -3.73 10.19 0.03
N ASN A 22 -4.34 11.15 -0.69
CA ASN A 22 -5.27 10.85 -1.79
C ASN A 22 -4.59 10.09 -2.92
N ILE A 23 -3.41 10.56 -3.37
CA ILE A 23 -2.64 9.88 -4.42
C ILE A 23 -2.26 8.47 -3.96
N PHE A 24 -1.76 8.33 -2.73
CA PHE A 24 -1.35 7.03 -2.18
C PHE A 24 -2.51 6.02 -2.17
N VAL A 25 -3.68 6.42 -1.68
CA VAL A 25 -4.85 5.53 -1.55
C VAL A 25 -5.36 5.12 -2.92
N ASN A 26 -5.60 6.08 -3.82
CA ASN A 26 -6.17 5.79 -5.13
C ASN A 26 -5.23 4.92 -5.98
N THR A 27 -3.94 5.26 -6.00
CA THR A 27 -2.95 4.46 -6.75
C THR A 27 -2.77 3.07 -6.16
N SER A 28 -2.90 2.89 -4.83
CA SER A 28 -2.86 1.56 -4.20
C SER A 28 -4.05 0.70 -4.61
N PHE A 29 -5.27 1.26 -4.61
CA PHE A 29 -6.45 0.54 -5.09
C PHE A 29 -6.28 0.15 -6.55
N GLU A 30 -5.98 1.11 -7.41
CA GLU A 30 -5.80 0.88 -8.85
C GLU A 30 -4.74 -0.20 -9.13
N THR A 31 -3.57 -0.10 -8.49
CA THR A 31 -2.48 -1.07 -8.67
C THR A 31 -2.89 -2.48 -8.25
N VAL A 32 -3.60 -2.60 -7.12
CA VAL A 32 -4.02 -3.90 -6.57
C VAL A 32 -5.15 -4.49 -7.40
N GLU A 33 -6.13 -3.70 -7.80
CA GLU A 33 -7.26 -4.13 -8.65
C GLU A 33 -6.78 -4.61 -10.02
N GLN A 34 -5.85 -3.89 -10.65
CA GLN A 34 -5.30 -4.28 -11.96
C GLN A 34 -4.30 -5.43 -11.84
N GLY A 35 -3.57 -5.52 -10.73
CA GLY A 35 -2.54 -6.53 -10.52
C GLY A 35 -3.07 -7.88 -10.03
N TRP A 36 -4.16 -7.88 -9.24
CA TRP A 36 -4.66 -9.10 -8.61
C TRP A 36 -5.07 -10.20 -9.60
N PRO A 37 -5.79 -9.92 -10.71
CA PRO A 37 -6.17 -10.98 -11.66
C PRO A 37 -4.96 -11.76 -12.18
N GLN A 38 -3.84 -11.07 -12.45
CA GLN A 38 -2.60 -11.70 -12.91
C GLN A 38 -1.97 -12.59 -11.83
N VAL A 39 -1.97 -12.13 -10.58
CA VAL A 39 -1.44 -12.91 -9.44
C VAL A 39 -2.32 -14.12 -9.15
N ALA A 40 -3.63 -13.93 -9.11
CA ALA A 40 -4.61 -14.99 -8.87
C ALA A 40 -4.57 -16.05 -9.97
N GLU A 41 -4.51 -15.64 -11.24
CA GLU A 41 -4.38 -16.55 -12.38
C GLU A 41 -3.05 -17.30 -12.34
N PHE A 42 -1.94 -16.63 -12.03
CA PHE A 42 -0.64 -17.30 -11.86
C PHE A 42 -0.71 -18.38 -10.77
N LEU A 43 -1.25 -18.06 -9.59
CA LEU A 43 -1.36 -19.00 -8.48
C LEU A 43 -2.34 -20.14 -8.76
N ASN A 44 -3.45 -19.87 -9.45
CA ASN A 44 -4.43 -20.90 -9.82
C ASN A 44 -3.87 -21.92 -10.81
N ASN A 45 -2.89 -21.52 -11.63
CA ASN A 45 -2.24 -22.37 -12.63
C ASN A 45 -0.85 -22.88 -12.22
N ALA A 46 -0.38 -22.53 -11.01
CA ALA A 46 0.96 -22.89 -10.55
C ALA A 46 1.06 -24.40 -10.28
N PRO A 47 1.95 -25.14 -10.99
CA PRO A 47 2.08 -26.59 -10.86
C PRO A 47 2.68 -27.03 -9.52
N GLU A 48 3.23 -26.09 -8.74
CA GLU A 48 3.79 -26.35 -7.42
C GLU A 48 2.73 -26.66 -6.36
N PHE A 49 1.47 -26.29 -6.58
CA PHE A 49 0.37 -26.67 -5.69
C PHE A 49 -0.15 -28.07 -6.03
N GLU A 50 -0.47 -28.86 -5.00
CA GLU A 50 -1.10 -30.18 -5.17
C GLU A 50 -2.44 -30.08 -5.91
N SER A 51 -3.17 -28.98 -5.72
CA SER A 51 -4.36 -28.64 -6.46
C SER A 51 -4.51 -27.12 -6.56
N SER A 52 -5.26 -26.64 -7.56
CA SER A 52 -5.50 -25.20 -7.74
C SER A 52 -6.15 -24.60 -6.49
N PRO A 53 -5.66 -23.45 -5.98
CA PRO A 53 -6.27 -22.78 -4.84
C PRO A 53 -7.65 -22.17 -5.13
N ASN A 54 -8.11 -22.16 -6.39
CA ASN A 54 -9.42 -21.63 -6.82
C ASN A 54 -9.67 -20.19 -6.35
N LEU A 55 -8.66 -19.33 -6.44
CA LEU A 55 -8.74 -17.91 -6.10
C LEU A 55 -9.68 -17.19 -7.07
N SER A 56 -10.60 -16.38 -6.53
CA SER A 56 -11.41 -15.48 -7.33
C SER A 56 -10.58 -14.32 -7.87
N LEU A 57 -10.76 -14.00 -9.15
CA LEU A 57 -10.10 -12.85 -9.80
C LEU A 57 -10.60 -11.50 -9.28
N ASP A 58 -11.74 -11.48 -8.58
CA ASP A 58 -12.34 -10.26 -8.02
C ASP A 58 -12.07 -10.10 -6.51
N ASP A 59 -11.58 -11.13 -5.81
CA ASP A 59 -11.30 -11.09 -4.36
C ASP A 59 -9.88 -10.62 -4.05
N TYR A 60 -9.60 -9.35 -4.33
CA TYR A 60 -8.29 -8.75 -4.10
C TYR A 60 -8.08 -8.24 -2.65
N GLY A 61 -9.07 -8.39 -1.76
CA GLY A 61 -9.07 -7.72 -0.46
C GLY A 61 -7.88 -8.10 0.45
N ARG A 62 -7.49 -9.38 0.46
CA ARG A 62 -6.29 -9.82 1.21
C ARG A 62 -5.00 -9.31 0.57
N PHE A 63 -4.95 -9.29 -0.76
CA PHE A 63 -3.80 -8.77 -1.51
C PHE A 63 -3.63 -7.27 -1.28
N LEU A 64 -4.71 -6.50 -1.26
CA LEU A 64 -4.74 -5.09 -0.85
C LEU A 64 -4.08 -4.91 0.52
N MET A 65 -4.48 -5.71 1.50
CA MET A 65 -3.96 -5.59 2.86
C MET A 65 -2.45 -5.87 2.95
N ILE A 66 -1.93 -6.82 2.18
CA ILE A 66 -0.48 -7.10 2.09
C ILE A 66 0.25 -5.88 1.51
N VAL A 67 -0.17 -5.41 0.33
CA VAL A 67 0.46 -4.30 -0.39
C VAL A 67 0.40 -3.00 0.41
N VAL A 68 -0.76 -2.63 0.92
CA VAL A 68 -0.94 -1.38 1.67
C VAL A 68 -0.19 -1.41 3.00
N SER A 69 -0.19 -2.54 3.72
CA SER A 69 0.54 -2.66 4.98
C SER A 69 2.04 -2.50 4.79
N ALA A 70 2.58 -3.11 3.73
CA ALA A 70 3.97 -2.97 3.31
C ALA A 70 4.28 -1.52 2.90
N ASN A 71 3.52 -0.95 1.98
CA ASN A 71 3.79 0.38 1.43
C ASN A 71 3.68 1.48 2.50
N LEU A 72 2.66 1.43 3.37
CA LEU A 72 2.54 2.36 4.49
C LEU A 72 3.73 2.22 5.49
N SER A 73 4.40 1.07 5.55
CA SER A 73 5.59 0.88 6.40
C SER A 73 6.85 1.55 5.83
N LEU A 74 6.83 1.90 4.54
CA LEU A 74 7.91 2.60 3.86
C LEU A 74 7.80 4.12 3.98
N ILE A 75 6.61 4.67 4.23
CA ILE A 75 6.39 6.13 4.36
C ILE A 75 7.39 6.81 5.31
N PRO A 76 7.67 6.29 6.52
CA PRO A 76 8.62 6.93 7.44
C PRO A 76 10.06 7.02 6.91
N LYS A 77 10.40 6.27 5.85
CA LYS A 77 11.72 6.36 5.19
C LYS A 77 11.84 7.54 4.21
N HIS A 78 10.71 8.14 3.83
CA HIS A 78 10.64 9.17 2.79
C HIS A 78 10.16 10.53 3.30
N PHE A 79 9.59 10.59 4.49
CA PHE A 79 9.03 11.80 5.09
C PHE A 79 9.62 12.04 6.48
N ASN A 80 9.71 13.32 6.86
CA ASN A 80 10.18 13.72 8.18
C ASN A 80 9.23 13.25 9.28
N ASN A 81 9.79 13.04 10.48
CA ASN A 81 9.04 12.70 11.68
C ASN A 81 7.88 13.69 11.92
N GLY A 82 6.67 13.17 12.07
CA GLY A 82 5.43 13.93 12.27
C GLY A 82 4.60 14.01 10.99
N VAL A 83 5.22 14.39 9.86
CA VAL A 83 4.56 14.42 8.54
C VAL A 83 4.20 12.99 8.10
N ASP A 84 5.12 12.06 8.28
CA ASP A 84 4.91 10.63 8.03
C ASP A 84 3.68 10.06 8.76
N ARG A 85 3.55 10.35 10.07
CA ARG A 85 2.44 9.91 10.91
C ARG A 85 1.12 10.50 10.43
N ALA A 86 1.13 11.79 10.10
CA ALA A 86 -0.05 12.50 9.63
C ALA A 86 -0.52 11.99 8.25
N ILE A 87 0.41 11.64 7.35
CA ILE A 87 0.09 10.99 6.08
C ILE A 87 -0.48 9.58 6.33
N ILE A 88 0.16 8.76 7.16
CA ILE A 88 -0.30 7.39 7.47
C ILE A 88 -1.72 7.41 8.05
N GLN A 89 -1.99 8.30 9.00
CA GLN A 89 -3.32 8.44 9.60
C GLN A 89 -4.38 8.81 8.55
N ARG A 90 -4.09 9.76 7.66
CA ARG A 90 -4.98 10.15 6.57
C ARG A 90 -5.21 9.00 5.58
N CYS A 91 -4.16 8.27 5.20
CA CYS A 91 -4.31 7.09 4.34
C CYS A 91 -5.23 6.05 4.99
N CYS A 92 -5.00 5.72 6.27
CA CYS A 92 -5.83 4.73 6.97
C CYS A 92 -7.29 5.17 7.07
N ALA A 93 -7.56 6.45 7.35
CA ALA A 93 -8.91 6.99 7.37
C ALA A 93 -9.59 6.90 5.99
N LYS A 94 -8.87 7.23 4.92
CA LYS A 94 -9.36 7.19 3.54
C LYS A 94 -9.64 5.77 3.05
N PHE A 95 -8.75 4.82 3.33
CA PHE A 95 -9.01 3.40 3.05
C PHE A 95 -10.23 2.91 3.83
N GLY A 96 -10.29 3.22 5.14
CA GLY A 96 -11.42 2.85 5.98
C GLY A 96 -12.75 3.38 5.42
N PHE A 97 -12.80 4.66 5.07
CA PHE A 97 -13.96 5.29 4.45
C PHE A 97 -14.34 4.63 3.11
N SER A 98 -13.37 4.42 2.21
CA SER A 98 -13.61 3.85 0.88
C SER A 98 -14.12 2.41 0.94
N LEU A 99 -13.72 1.67 1.98
CA LEU A 99 -14.14 0.28 2.24
C LEU A 99 -15.39 0.18 3.12
N GLY A 100 -16.01 1.30 3.51
CA GLY A 100 -17.19 1.31 4.40
C GLY A 100 -16.91 0.78 5.81
N LEU A 101 -15.66 0.85 6.28
CA LEU A 101 -15.25 0.33 7.58
C LEU A 101 -15.51 1.35 8.70
N PRO A 102 -15.84 0.89 9.92
CA PRO A 102 -15.91 1.78 11.08
C PRO A 102 -14.57 2.47 11.34
N PRO A 103 -14.58 3.65 12.01
CA PRO A 103 -13.36 4.36 12.37
C PRO A 103 -12.31 3.45 13.01
N ASP A 104 -11.04 3.71 12.70
CA ASP A 104 -9.86 2.99 13.18
C ASP A 104 -9.75 1.49 12.83
N THR A 105 -10.79 0.87 12.27
CA THR A 105 -10.79 -0.55 11.90
C THR A 105 -9.69 -0.86 10.90
N PHE A 106 -9.55 -0.02 9.87
CA PHE A 106 -8.50 -0.19 8.87
C PHE A 106 -7.09 -0.03 9.47
N ALA A 107 -6.89 1.00 10.31
CA ALA A 107 -5.60 1.22 10.97
C ALA A 107 -5.20 0.03 11.86
N ARG A 108 -6.16 -0.54 12.59
CA ARG A 108 -5.95 -1.76 13.37
C ARG A 108 -5.58 -2.94 12.48
N LYS A 109 -6.29 -3.17 11.38
CA LYS A 109 -5.98 -4.24 10.42
C LYS A 109 -4.58 -4.09 9.82
N VAL A 110 -4.17 -2.88 9.45
CA VAL A 110 -2.80 -2.60 8.99
C VAL A 110 -1.77 -2.97 10.08
N LYS A 111 -2.04 -2.65 11.35
CA LYS A 111 -1.14 -3.03 12.46
C LYS A 111 -1.04 -4.54 12.65
N GLU A 112 -2.17 -5.26 12.54
CA GLU A 112 -2.22 -6.74 12.59
C GLU A 112 -1.38 -7.34 11.46
N TYR A 113 -1.61 -6.92 10.21
CA TYR A 113 -0.86 -7.40 9.04
C TYR A 113 0.63 -7.11 9.15
N ARG A 114 1.03 -5.90 9.55
CA ARG A 114 2.46 -5.57 9.74
C ARG A 114 3.13 -6.46 10.79
N SER A 115 2.42 -6.75 11.88
CA SER A 115 2.95 -7.62 12.95
C SER A 115 3.15 -9.04 12.43
N PHE A 116 2.15 -9.58 11.73
CA PHE A 116 2.20 -10.90 11.12
C PHE A 116 3.31 -11.00 10.07
N MET A 117 3.38 -10.06 9.11
CA MET A 117 4.41 -10.01 8.08
C MET A 117 5.82 -9.95 8.69
N LYS A 118 6.01 -9.19 9.77
CA LYS A 118 7.29 -9.13 10.49
C LYS A 118 7.65 -10.47 11.13
N GLU A 119 6.66 -11.20 11.64
CA GLU A 119 6.86 -12.47 12.32
C GLU A 119 7.28 -13.58 11.36
N ILE A 120 6.53 -13.76 10.27
CA ILE A 120 6.82 -14.80 9.25
C ILE A 120 8.09 -14.51 8.46
N ASN A 121 8.53 -13.25 8.39
CA ASN A 121 9.74 -12.86 7.66
C ASN A 121 11.04 -13.06 8.44
N ARG A 122 10.99 -13.46 9.72
CA ARG A 122 12.23 -13.67 10.50
C ARG A 122 13.15 -14.71 9.83
N PRO A 123 14.48 -14.52 9.90
CA PRO A 123 15.20 -13.40 10.54
C PRO A 123 15.33 -12.14 9.66
N SER A 124 14.82 -12.16 8.43
CA SER A 124 14.89 -11.02 7.51
C SER A 124 14.10 -9.82 8.02
N LYS A 125 14.55 -8.63 7.62
CA LYS A 125 13.85 -7.34 7.84
C LYS A 125 13.41 -6.70 6.53
N ASN A 126 13.59 -7.40 5.40
CA ASN A 126 13.25 -6.89 4.08
C ASN A 126 11.73 -6.93 3.88
N THR A 127 11.11 -5.76 3.63
CA THR A 127 9.66 -5.62 3.43
C THR A 127 9.15 -6.40 2.23
N LEU A 128 9.90 -6.44 1.11
CA LEU A 128 9.50 -7.18 -0.09
C LEU A 128 9.46 -8.68 0.21
N THR A 129 10.48 -9.22 0.89
CA THR A 129 10.48 -10.62 1.32
C THR A 129 9.31 -10.93 2.26
N ALA A 130 8.90 -9.97 3.09
CA ALA A 130 7.76 -10.16 3.99
C ALA A 130 6.41 -10.25 3.25
N MET A 131 6.30 -9.70 2.05
CA MET A 131 5.08 -9.76 1.23
C MET A 131 4.89 -11.11 0.54
N THR A 132 5.96 -11.89 0.38
CA THR A 132 5.97 -13.18 -0.34
C THR A 132 6.05 -14.38 0.61
N ARG A 133 5.92 -14.16 1.91
CA ARG A 133 5.94 -15.18 2.97
C ARG A 133 4.52 -15.45 3.41
#